data_AF-A7I9S0-F1
#
_entry.id   AF-A7I9S0-F1
#
_cell.length_a   1.000
_cell.length_b   1.000
_cell.length_c   1.000
_cell.angle_alpha   90.00
_cell.angle_beta   90.00
_cell.angle_gamma   90.00
#
_symmetry.space_group_name_H-M   'P 1'
#
loop_
_entity.id
_entity.type
_entity.pdbx_description
1 polymer ?
#
loop_
_entity_poly.entity_id
_entity_poly.type
_entity_poly.pdbx_seq_one_letter_code
_entity_poly.pdbx_strand_id
1 'polypeptide(L)'
;MDFLRILSGKSAPLPIYEPVIACLESPQVFPDLLEPVYRQAMKLDDETLDQFRFALLRLQIYADVHRNEDLEKAMYIRYVAQVLEKVIFGTLVMEPQEPETS
;
A
#
# COMPACT_ATOMS: atom_id res chain seq x y z
N MET A 1 6.38 13.08 3.38
CA MET A 1 6.93 12.03 2.49
C MET A 1 6.17 12.12 1.19
N ASP A 2 6.82 11.98 0.05
CA ASP A 2 6.14 12.04 -1.25
C ASP A 2 5.57 10.67 -1.63
N PHE A 3 4.45 10.30 -1.00
CA PHE A 3 3.78 9.03 -1.24
C PHE A 3 3.21 8.92 -2.64
N LEU A 4 2.81 10.05 -3.25
CA LEU A 4 2.35 10.10 -4.62
C LEU A 4 3.44 9.65 -5.59
N ARG A 5 4.68 10.13 -5.41
CA ARG A 5 5.84 9.66 -6.19
C ARG A 5 6.09 8.16 -6.03
N ILE A 6 5.98 7.63 -4.81
CA ILE A 6 6.22 6.20 -4.53
C ILE A 6 5.16 5.33 -5.22
N LEU A 7 3.88 5.67 -5.05
CA LEU A 7 2.76 4.96 -5.65
C LEU A 7 2.82 5.01 -7.19
N SER A 8 3.03 6.20 -7.74
CA SER A 8 3.03 6.42 -9.20
C SER A 8 4.26 5.83 -9.89
N GLY A 9 5.41 5.81 -9.22
CA GLY A 9 6.68 5.37 -9.82
C GLY A 9 7.03 6.21 -11.05
N LYS A 10 6.91 5.62 -12.24
CA LYS A 10 7.11 6.30 -13.53
C LYS A 10 5.80 6.46 -14.33
N SER A 11 4.68 5.97 -13.80
CA SER A 11 3.38 5.99 -14.44
C SER A 11 2.58 7.22 -14.02
N ALA A 12 1.48 7.48 -14.73
CA ALA A 12 0.52 8.51 -14.32
C ALA A 12 -0.13 8.14 -12.97
N PRO A 13 -0.42 9.13 -12.11
CA PRO A 13 -1.09 8.90 -10.83
C PRO A 13 -2.51 8.40 -11.06
N LEU A 14 -2.93 7.43 -10.25
CA LEU A 14 -4.30 6.92 -10.26
C LEU A 14 -5.14 7.65 -9.20
N PRO A 15 -6.44 7.91 -9.45
CA PRO A 15 -7.33 8.52 -8.46
C PRO A 15 -7.42 7.73 -7.14
N ILE A 16 -7.20 6.41 -7.18
CA ILE A 16 -7.21 5.56 -5.99
C ILE A 16 -6.02 5.84 -5.05
N TYR A 17 -4.99 6.57 -5.50
CA TYR A 17 -3.84 6.89 -4.67
C TYR A 17 -4.16 7.90 -3.58
N GLU A 18 -5.11 8.81 -3.80
CA GLU A 18 -5.49 9.83 -2.82
C GLU A 18 -5.98 9.23 -1.49
N PRO A 19 -6.98 8.33 -1.46
CA PRO A 19 -7.40 7.71 -0.21
C PRO A 19 -6.31 6.80 0.38
N VAL A 20 -5.46 6.18 -0.45
CA VAL A 20 -4.32 5.39 0.06
C VAL A 20 -3.30 6.27 0.77
N ILE A 21 -2.99 7.45 0.22
CA ILE A 21 -2.10 8.42 0.87
C ILE A 21 -2.68 8.88 2.20
N ALA A 22 -3.98 9.17 2.27
CA ALA A 22 -4.64 9.51 3.53
C ALA A 22 -4.49 8.40 4.58
N CYS A 23 -4.61 7.13 4.19
CA CYS A 23 -4.33 5.99 5.08
C CYS A 23 -2.88 6.01 5.56
N LEU A 24 -1.90 6.26 4.68
CA LEU A 24 -0.47 6.24 5.04
C LEU A 24 -0.07 7.42 5.95
N GLU A 25 -0.73 8.56 5.82
CA GLU A 25 -0.47 9.75 6.63
C GLU A 25 -1.15 9.70 8.01
N SER A 26 -2.24 8.96 8.15
CA SER A 26 -3.05 8.93 9.36
C SER A 26 -3.57 7.52 9.70
N PRO A 27 -2.95 6.83 10.68
CA PRO A 27 -3.40 5.51 11.12
C PRO A 27 -4.88 5.38 11.47
N GLN A 28 -5.44 6.44 12.03
CA GLN A 28 -6.82 6.43 12.52
C GLN A 28 -7.87 6.44 11.43
N VAL A 29 -7.53 6.86 10.20
CA VAL A 29 -8.49 6.88 9.09
C VAL A 29 -8.48 5.56 8.30
N PHE A 30 -7.48 4.70 8.50
CA PHE A 30 -7.34 3.49 7.68
C PHE A 30 -8.52 2.53 7.82
N PRO A 31 -9.06 2.22 9.03
CA PRO A 31 -10.23 1.37 9.16
C PRO A 31 -11.45 1.90 8.40
N ASP A 32 -11.65 3.22 8.43
CA ASP A 32 -12.78 3.89 7.78
C ASP A 32 -12.63 3.93 6.25
N LEU A 33 -11.38 4.05 5.76
CA LEU A 33 -11.07 4.14 4.34
C LEU A 33 -10.86 2.78 3.66
N LEU A 34 -10.79 1.68 4.42
CA LEU A 34 -10.58 0.35 3.88
C LEU A 34 -11.67 -0.07 2.87
N GLU A 35 -12.95 0.03 3.25
CA GLU A 35 -14.05 -0.29 2.32
C GLU A 35 -14.08 0.68 1.12
N PRO A 36 -14.00 2.01 1.28
CA PRO A 36 -13.93 2.95 0.17
C PRO A 36 -12.84 2.62 -0.86
N VAL A 37 -11.61 2.33 -0.40
CA VAL A 37 -10.49 1.97 -1.28
C VAL A 37 -10.78 0.66 -2.02
N TYR A 38 -11.29 -0.35 -1.32
CA TYR A 38 -11.70 -1.61 -1.95
C TYR A 38 -12.78 -1.39 -3.02
N ARG A 39 -13.84 -0.65 -2.71
CA ARG A 39 -14.93 -0.34 -3.64
C ARG A 39 -14.45 0.43 -4.86
N GLN A 40 -13.46 1.31 -4.70
CA GLN A 40 -12.84 2.03 -5.81
C GLN A 40 -11.99 1.09 -6.67
N ALA A 41 -11.23 0.19 -6.06
CA ALA A 41 -10.42 -0.81 -6.78
C ALA A 41 -11.28 -1.74 -7.65
N MET A 42 -12.44 -2.17 -7.15
CA MET A 42 -13.37 -3.02 -7.90
C MET A 42 -13.99 -2.35 -9.15
N LYS A 43 -13.78 -1.04 -9.35
CA LYS A 43 -14.24 -0.30 -10.54
C LYS A 43 -13.14 -0.08 -11.58
N LEU A 44 -11.89 -0.45 -11.27
CA LEU A 44 -10.77 -0.31 -12.18
C LEU A 44 -10.81 -1.42 -13.24
N ASP A 45 -10.31 -1.13 -14.44
CA ASP A 45 -10.01 -2.17 -15.42
C ASP A 45 -8.78 -2.99 -15.01
N ASP A 46 -8.59 -4.14 -15.66
CA ASP A 46 -7.52 -5.08 -15.31
C ASP A 46 -6.11 -4.46 -15.38
N GLU A 47 -5.84 -3.59 -16.36
CA GLU A 47 -4.55 -2.93 -16.52
C GLU A 47 -4.27 -1.94 -15.39
N THR A 48 -5.26 -1.13 -15.06
CA THR A 48 -5.19 -0.15 -13.96
C THR A 48 -5.13 -0.85 -12.60
N LEU A 49 -5.82 -1.99 -12.46
CA LEU A 49 -5.80 -2.82 -11.25
C LEU A 49 -4.43 -3.47 -11.05
N ASP A 50 -3.79 -3.98 -12.11
CA ASP A 50 -2.41 -4.48 -12.06
C ASP A 50 -1.42 -3.36 -11.71
N GLN A 51 -1.56 -2.18 -12.33
CA GLN A 51 -0.76 -1.00 -11.96
C GLN A 51 -0.92 -0.66 -10.47
N PHE A 52 -2.14 -0.77 -9.94
CA PHE A 52 -2.39 -0.54 -8.52
C PHE A 52 -1.71 -1.59 -7.63
N ARG A 53 -1.71 -2.86 -8.03
CA ARG A 53 -0.98 -3.92 -7.32
C ARG A 53 0.51 -3.59 -7.20
N PHE A 54 1.14 -3.15 -8.29
CA PHE A 54 2.54 -2.73 -8.27
C PHE A 54 2.78 -1.47 -7.43
N ALA A 55 1.80 -0.56 -7.32
CA ALA A 55 1.90 0.59 -6.43
C ALA A 55 1.95 0.15 -4.95
N LEU A 56 1.14 -0.83 -4.56
CA LEU A 56 1.19 -1.41 -3.20
C LEU A 56 2.51 -2.14 -2.94
N LEU A 57 3.06 -2.84 -3.94
CA LEU A 57 4.39 -3.45 -3.82
C LEU A 57 5.50 -2.42 -3.62
N ARG A 58 5.44 -1.28 -4.31
CA ARG A 58 6.41 -0.19 -4.11
C ARG A 58 6.37 0.36 -2.68
N LEU A 59 5.19 0.42 -2.05
CA LEU A 59 5.07 0.82 -0.65
C LEU A 59 5.73 -0.20 0.29
N GLN A 60 5.55 -1.49 0.04
CA GLN A 60 6.20 -2.55 0.83
C GLN A 60 7.73 -2.48 0.71
N ILE A 61 8.26 -2.33 -0.51
CA ILE A 61 9.71 -2.14 -0.75
C ILE A 61 10.21 -0.85 -0.09
N TYR A 62 9.45 0.24 -0.20
CA TYR A 62 9.80 1.50 0.42
C TYR A 62 9.92 1.37 1.94
N ALA A 63 8.95 0.71 2.58
CA ALA A 63 8.98 0.42 4.01
C ALA A 63 10.23 -0.39 4.40
N ASP A 64 10.59 -1.41 3.62
CA ASP A 64 11.76 -2.23 3.91
C ASP A 64 13.07 -1.44 3.81
N VAL A 65 13.21 -0.57 2.82
CA VAL A 65 14.39 0.28 2.65
C VAL A 65 14.54 1.29 3.78
N HIS A 66 13.43 1.88 4.26
CA HIS A 66 13.45 2.94 5.27
C HIS A 66 13.22 2.42 6.70
N ARG A 67 13.21 1.09 6.89
CA ARG A 67 12.93 0.45 8.19
C ARG A 67 13.86 0.92 9.31
N ASN A 68 15.12 1.19 8.99
CA ASN A 68 16.12 1.63 9.97
C ASN A 68 16.02 3.12 10.31
N GLU A 69 15.33 3.91 9.49
CA GLU A 69 15.15 5.35 9.72
C GLU A 69 14.00 5.61 10.70
N ASP A 70 12.87 4.92 10.49
CA ASP A 70 11.68 5.01 11.30
C ASP A 70 10.92 3.68 11.25
N LEU A 71 11.18 2.84 12.25
CA LEU A 71 10.64 1.48 12.31
C LEU A 71 9.10 1.49 12.40
N GLU A 72 8.53 2.34 13.24
CA GLU A 72 7.09 2.40 13.48
C GLU A 72 6.38 2.81 12.18
N LYS A 73 6.87 3.86 11.53
CA LYS A 73 6.32 4.33 10.27
C LYS A 73 6.49 3.33 9.14
N ALA A 74 7.66 2.69 9.02
CA ALA A 74 7.89 1.65 8.03
C ALA A 74 6.95 0.46 8.23
N MET A 75 6.80 -0.02 9.48
CA MET A 75 5.87 -1.09 9.81
C MET A 75 4.43 -0.72 9.46
N TYR A 76 4.03 0.53 9.74
CA TYR A 76 2.69 1.00 9.41
C TYR A 76 2.44 1.08 7.89
N ILE A 77 3.37 1.66 7.12
CA ILE A 77 3.28 1.71 5.66
C ILE A 77 3.15 0.30 5.08
N ARG A 78 3.97 -0.64 5.56
CA ARG A 78 3.93 -2.04 5.13
C ARG A 78 2.58 -2.69 5.47
N TYR A 79 2.08 -2.48 6.68
CA TYR A 79 0.79 -3.01 7.12
C TYR A 79 -0.36 -2.54 6.20
N VAL A 80 -0.47 -1.24 5.96
CA VAL A 80 -1.52 -0.68 5.06
C VAL A 80 -1.43 -1.31 3.68
N ALA A 81 -0.22 -1.36 3.10
CA ALA A 81 -0.02 -1.91 1.76
C ALA A 81 -0.42 -3.39 1.66
N GLN A 82 -0.03 -4.20 2.66
CA GLN A 82 -0.35 -5.63 2.70
C GLN A 82 -1.84 -5.90 2.93
N VAL A 83 -2.49 -5.14 3.81
CA VAL A 83 -3.93 -5.30 4.04
C VAL A 83 -4.71 -4.95 2.78
N LEU A 84 -4.40 -3.81 2.14
CA LEU A 84 -5.04 -3.43 0.87
C LEU A 84 -4.80 -4.48 -0.22
N GLU A 85 -3.56 -4.96 -0.36
CA GLU A 85 -3.23 -5.98 -1.35
C GLU A 85 -4.04 -7.26 -1.10
N LYS A 86 -4.09 -7.73 0.14
CA LYS A 86 -4.81 -8.96 0.51
C LYS A 86 -6.32 -8.84 0.32
N VAL A 87 -6.90 -7.68 0.65
CA VAL A 87 -8.34 -7.44 0.50
C VAL A 87 -8.75 -7.35 -0.97
N ILE A 88 -7.90 -6.79 -1.83
CA ILE A 88 -8.22 -6.53 -3.24
C ILE A 88 -7.85 -7.70 -4.15
N PHE A 89 -6.70 -8.34 -3.91
CA PHE A 89 -6.14 -9.40 -4.77
C PHE A 89 -6.18 -10.79 -4.14
N GLY A 90 -6.62 -10.91 -2.89
CA GLY A 90 -6.69 -12.18 -2.16
C GLY A 90 -5.34 -12.78 -1.76
N THR A 91 -4.24 -12.27 -2.30
CA THR A 91 -2.88 -12.82 -2.14
C THR A 91 -1.87 -11.69 -2.01
N LEU A 92 -0.82 -11.93 -1.22
CA LEU A 92 0.35 -11.05 -1.18
C LEU A 92 1.38 -11.54 -2.20
N VAL A 93 2.00 -10.63 -2.94
CA VAL A 93 3.15 -10.96 -3.79
C VAL A 93 4.42 -11.10 -2.98
N MET A 94 4.60 -10.26 -1.95
CA MET A 94 5.74 -10.36 -1.03
C MET A 94 5.31 -11.11 0.24
N GLU A 95 6.02 -12.19 0.56
CA GLU A 95 5.78 -12.92 1.80
C GLU A 95 6.05 -12.02 3.02
N PRO A 96 5.30 -12.19 4.13
CA PRO A 96 5.65 -11.57 5.39
C PRO A 96 7.07 -11.99 5.78
N GLN A 97 7.90 -11.05 6.23
CA GLN A 97 9.13 -11.42 6.92
C GLN A 97 8.69 -12.09 8.22
N GLU A 98 8.81 -13.41 8.31
CA GLU A 98 8.60 -14.09 9.61
C GLU A 98 9.55 -13.43 10.62
N PRO A 99 9.09 -13.10 11.84
CA PRO A 99 10.04 -12.79 12.90
C PRO A 99 10.90 -14.05 13.05
N GLU A 100 12.21 -13.92 12.82
CA GLU A 100 13.14 -15.00 13.11
C GLU A 100 12.92 -15.41 14.57
N THR A 101 12.20 -16.51 14.79
CA THR A 101 12.13 -17.16 16.10
C THR A 101 13.49 -17.80 16.30
N SER A 102 14.42 -17.01 16.86
CA SER A 102 15.67 -17.52 17.44
C SER A 102 15.39 -18.26 18.74
#